data_AF-A0A645AQG4-F1
#
_entry.id   AF-A0A645AQG4-F1
#
_cell.length_a   1.000
_cell.length_b   1.000
_cell.length_c   1.000
_cell.angle_alpha   90.00
_cell.angle_beta   90.00
_cell.angle_gamma   90.00
#
_symmetry.space_group_name_H-M   'P 1'
#
loop_
_entity.id
_entity.type
_entity.pdbx_description
1 polymer ?
#
loop_
_entity_poly.entity_id
_entity_poly.type
_entity_poly.pdbx_seq_one_letter_code
_entity_poly.pdbx_strand_id
1 'polypeptide(L)'
;MRNFGFEIETVNILASGYNGPFSVLLYSLFSGMFLIGLWLNGWSFNGLKRIMRHSGQLSTDYLELGGLGATLINMALLGFLATTYILLMGGEINGPVLGGIFTVIGFGAFGKNIKNVLPILIGVTLMGRLNYQDNQSTIVLISALFGTTLAPLAGRYGNIAGIIAGAMHLTLVMNIGYLHGGVNLYNNGFSGGLVASILVPILEAFHLHRANQRALRGPVDPADEVEVDQAN
;
A
#
# COMPACT_ATOMS: atom_id res chain seq x y z
N MET A 1 -9.28 -26.55 -15.29
CA MET A 1 -8.31 -27.62 -14.94
C MET A 1 -8.82 -28.47 -13.79
N ARG A 2 -9.11 -27.91 -12.61
CA ARG A 2 -9.74 -28.69 -11.50
C ARG A 2 -11.12 -29.27 -11.83
N ASN A 3 -11.97 -28.54 -12.55
CA ASN A 3 -13.26 -29.06 -13.06
C ASN A 3 -13.10 -30.25 -14.03
N PHE A 4 -11.89 -30.46 -14.55
CA PHE A 4 -11.55 -31.61 -15.41
C PHE A 4 -10.76 -32.69 -14.64
N GLY A 5 -10.72 -32.63 -13.31
CA GLY A 5 -10.04 -33.61 -12.45
C GLY A 5 -8.52 -33.48 -12.36
N PHE A 6 -7.91 -32.44 -12.96
CA PHE A 6 -6.47 -32.21 -12.85
C PHE A 6 -6.13 -31.49 -11.54
N GLU A 7 -5.32 -32.14 -10.70
CA GLU A 7 -4.65 -31.53 -9.55
C GLU A 7 -3.29 -30.98 -9.96
N ILE A 8 -3.00 -29.73 -9.59
CA ILE A 8 -1.72 -29.08 -9.87
C ILE A 8 -0.91 -29.12 -8.58
N GLU A 9 0.20 -29.86 -8.59
CA GLU A 9 1.14 -29.86 -7.48
C GLU A 9 1.86 -28.52 -7.39
N THR A 10 1.77 -27.86 -6.24
CA THR A 10 2.53 -26.64 -5.96
C THR A 10 3.98 -26.98 -5.63
N VAL A 11 4.90 -26.60 -6.51
CA VAL A 11 6.34 -26.65 -6.25
C VAL A 11 6.78 -25.38 -5.52
N ASN A 12 7.37 -25.53 -4.33
CA ASN A 12 7.85 -24.42 -3.52
C ASN A 12 9.36 -24.51 -3.29
N ILE A 13 10.13 -23.97 -4.23
CA ILE A 13 11.60 -23.91 -4.15
C ILE A 13 12.00 -22.46 -3.89
N LEU A 14 12.33 -22.16 -2.64
CA LEU A 14 12.72 -20.82 -2.19
C LEU A 14 14.11 -20.87 -1.56
N ALA A 15 14.95 -19.91 -1.92
CA ALA A 15 16.22 -19.71 -1.24
C ALA A 15 16.00 -19.24 0.20
N SER A 16 16.83 -19.71 1.13
CA SER A 16 16.81 -19.34 2.55
C SER A 16 18.24 -19.17 3.08
N GLY A 17 18.41 -18.43 4.17
CA GLY A 17 19.70 -18.20 4.83
C GLY A 17 20.53 -17.06 4.23
N TYR A 18 19.98 -16.29 3.29
CA TYR A 18 20.67 -15.18 2.63
C TYR A 18 20.25 -13.79 3.15
N ASN A 19 19.53 -13.74 4.26
CA ASN A 19 19.03 -12.50 4.87
C ASN A 19 20.15 -11.48 5.10
N GLY A 20 21.29 -11.89 5.65
CA GLY A 20 22.42 -10.99 5.92
C GLY A 20 22.94 -10.30 4.66
N PRO A 21 23.46 -11.06 3.67
CA PRO A 21 23.94 -10.50 2.41
C PRO A 21 22.91 -9.64 1.68
N PHE A 22 21.66 -10.09 1.56
CA PHE A 22 20.63 -9.31 0.88
C PHE A 22 20.24 -8.05 1.65
N SER A 23 20.20 -8.09 2.98
CA SER A 23 19.95 -6.90 3.79
C SER A 23 21.04 -5.85 3.57
N VAL A 24 22.31 -6.24 3.62
CA VAL A 24 23.43 -5.32 3.35
C VAL A 24 23.30 -4.69 1.96
N LEU A 25 23.02 -5.49 0.95
CA LEU A 25 22.81 -5.00 -0.42
C LEU A 25 21.66 -4.00 -0.50
N LEU A 26 20.48 -4.35 0.02
CA LEU A 26 19.29 -3.50 -0.02
C LEU A 26 19.47 -2.20 0.76
N TYR A 27 19.96 -2.27 2.01
CA TYR A 27 20.23 -1.09 2.81
C TYR A 27 21.28 -0.19 2.16
N SER A 28 22.32 -0.74 1.53
CA SER A 28 23.31 0.05 0.79
C SER A 28 22.69 0.77 -0.42
N LEU A 29 21.87 0.08 -1.20
CA LEU A 29 21.17 0.64 -2.35
C LEU A 29 20.25 1.79 -1.94
N PHE A 30 19.43 1.60 -0.91
CA PHE A 30 18.49 2.63 -0.45
C PHE A 30 19.22 3.79 0.23
N SER A 31 20.34 3.53 0.90
CA SER A 31 21.20 4.59 1.42
C SER A 31 21.78 5.43 0.28
N GLY A 32 22.25 4.80 -0.79
CA GLY A 32 22.71 5.49 -2.01
C GLY A 32 21.60 6.35 -2.62
N MET A 33 20.40 5.80 -2.82
CA MET A 33 19.24 6.54 -3.33
C MET A 33 18.86 7.72 -2.43
N PHE A 34 18.87 7.52 -1.11
CA PHE A 34 18.57 8.56 -0.13
C PHE A 34 19.57 9.71 -0.18
N LEU A 35 20.88 9.40 -0.20
CA LEU A 35 21.95 10.40 -0.26
C LEU A 35 21.95 11.16 -1.59
N ILE A 36 21.77 10.47 -2.72
CA ILE A 36 21.64 11.11 -4.03
C ILE A 36 20.39 12.00 -4.05
N GLY A 37 19.27 11.52 -3.50
CA GLY A 37 18.04 12.30 -3.39
C GLY A 37 18.21 13.57 -2.56
N LEU A 38 18.92 13.48 -1.43
CA LEU A 38 19.27 14.65 -0.60
C LEU A 38 20.14 15.65 -1.35
N TRP A 39 21.17 15.16 -2.04
CA TRP A 39 22.07 16.00 -2.82
C TRP A 39 21.31 16.75 -3.94
N LEU A 40 20.47 16.04 -4.70
CA LEU A 40 19.64 16.64 -5.75
C LEU A 40 18.59 17.62 -5.22
N ASN A 41 18.13 17.46 -3.97
CA ASN A 41 17.16 18.34 -3.35
C ASN A 41 17.80 19.47 -2.52
N GLY A 42 19.11 19.68 -2.66
CA GLY A 42 19.84 20.72 -1.92
C GLY A 42 19.76 20.54 -0.41
N TRP A 43 19.77 19.29 0.07
CA TRP A 43 19.62 18.91 1.48
C TRP A 43 18.31 19.40 2.13
N SER A 44 17.30 19.71 1.33
CA SER A 44 15.97 20.09 1.79
C SER A 44 15.04 18.88 1.90
N PHE A 45 14.04 18.99 2.77
CA PHE A 45 12.93 18.03 2.87
C PHE A 45 11.58 18.62 2.41
N ASN A 46 11.58 19.81 1.82
CA ASN A 46 10.35 20.50 1.41
C ASN A 46 9.55 19.70 0.37
N GLY A 47 10.23 19.15 -0.65
CA GLY A 47 9.62 18.27 -1.64
C GLY A 47 9.02 17.01 -1.02
N LEU A 48 9.74 16.37 -0.09
CA LEU A 48 9.24 15.19 0.64
C LEU A 48 8.00 15.54 1.47
N LYS A 49 7.98 16.71 2.12
CA LYS A 49 6.82 17.18 2.88
C LYS A 49 5.58 17.36 1.99
N ARG A 50 5.74 17.80 0.74
CA ARG A 50 4.65 17.86 -0.26
C ARG A 50 4.15 16.46 -0.61
N ILE A 51 5.06 15.54 -0.91
CA ILE A 51 4.73 14.12 -1.18
C ILE A 51 3.94 13.50 -0.01
N MET A 52 4.42 13.66 1.23
CA MET A 52 3.78 13.09 2.43
C MET A 52 2.45 13.74 2.84
N ARG A 53 2.05 14.84 2.20
CA ARG A 53 0.74 15.47 2.39
C ARG A 53 -0.26 15.05 1.33
N HIS A 54 0.21 14.48 0.22
CA HIS A 54 -0.65 13.99 -0.84
C HIS A 54 -1.29 12.65 -0.44
N SER A 55 -2.56 12.47 -0.80
CA SER A 55 -3.26 11.19 -0.61
C SER A 55 -2.64 10.06 -1.44
N GLY A 56 -2.07 10.41 -2.61
CA GLY A 56 -1.49 9.45 -3.56
C GLY A 56 -2.53 8.83 -4.49
N GLN A 57 -3.77 9.33 -4.47
CA GLN A 57 -4.83 8.88 -5.35
C GLN A 57 -4.59 9.31 -6.81
N LEU A 58 -5.11 8.52 -7.76
CA LEU A 58 -4.95 8.69 -9.22
C LEU A 58 -3.52 8.47 -9.73
N SER A 59 -2.69 7.71 -8.99
CA SER A 59 -1.29 7.48 -9.36
C SER A 59 -0.52 8.79 -9.53
N THR A 60 -0.61 9.66 -8.51
CA THR A 60 0.05 10.98 -8.51
C THR A 60 1.52 10.85 -8.85
N ASP A 61 1.97 11.57 -9.88
CA ASP A 61 3.38 11.63 -10.23
C ASP A 61 4.14 12.46 -9.19
N TYR A 62 4.98 11.79 -8.40
CA TYR A 62 5.77 12.46 -7.36
C TYR A 62 6.99 13.17 -7.93
N LEU A 63 7.46 12.84 -9.14
CA LEU A 63 8.50 13.63 -9.80
C LEU A 63 7.96 15.02 -10.11
N GLU A 64 6.73 15.13 -10.61
CA GLU A 64 6.07 16.42 -10.85
C GLU A 64 5.78 17.17 -9.53
N LEU A 65 5.25 16.48 -8.52
CA LEU A 65 4.84 17.09 -7.25
C LEU A 65 6.03 17.52 -6.35
N GLY A 66 7.02 16.66 -6.24
CA GLY A 66 8.11 16.76 -5.26
C GLY A 66 9.47 17.10 -5.88
N GLY A 67 9.66 16.83 -7.17
CA GLY A 67 10.95 16.83 -7.84
C GLY A 67 11.68 15.48 -7.69
N LEU A 68 12.62 15.21 -8.60
CA LEU A 68 13.38 13.96 -8.67
C LEU A 68 14.05 13.60 -7.33
N GLY A 69 14.70 14.56 -6.68
CA GLY A 69 15.41 14.33 -5.41
C GLY A 69 14.47 13.90 -4.28
N ALA A 70 13.33 14.57 -4.13
CA ALA A 70 12.32 14.20 -3.11
C ALA A 70 11.68 12.85 -3.40
N THR A 71 11.47 12.51 -4.67
CA THR A 71 10.97 11.20 -5.09
C THR A 71 11.96 10.09 -4.73
N LEU A 72 13.24 10.27 -5.02
CA LEU A 72 14.29 9.30 -4.64
C LEU A 72 14.36 9.10 -3.12
N ILE A 73 14.24 10.17 -2.34
CA ILE A 73 14.15 10.08 -0.88
C ILE A 73 12.93 9.24 -0.46
N ASN A 74 11.74 9.51 -1.01
CA ASN A 74 10.53 8.75 -0.68
C ASN A 74 10.66 7.27 -1.06
N MET A 75 11.20 6.98 -2.24
CA MET A 75 11.47 5.62 -2.72
C MET A 75 12.45 4.88 -1.78
N ALA A 76 13.53 5.53 -1.37
CA ALA A 76 14.50 4.96 -0.44
C ALA A 76 13.88 4.66 0.93
N LEU A 77 13.09 5.59 1.47
CA LEU A 77 12.38 5.42 2.73
C LEU A 77 11.38 4.24 2.70
N LEU A 78 10.70 4.06 1.57
CA LEU A 78 9.84 2.90 1.36
C LEU A 78 10.64 1.59 1.25
N GLY A 79 11.82 1.61 0.62
CA GLY A 79 12.73 0.46 0.58
C GLY A 79 13.23 0.05 1.97
N PHE A 80 13.62 1.03 2.79
CA PHE A 80 13.96 0.79 4.19
C PHE A 80 12.79 0.22 4.98
N LEU A 81 11.59 0.80 4.83
CA LEU A 81 10.38 0.30 5.49
C LEU A 81 10.08 -1.14 5.08
N ALA A 82 10.08 -1.44 3.79
CA ALA A 82 9.76 -2.76 3.26
C ALA A 82 10.77 -3.82 3.75
N THR A 83 12.07 -3.53 3.65
CA THR A 83 13.13 -4.47 4.09
C THR A 83 13.06 -4.70 5.59
N THR A 84 12.93 -3.63 6.37
CA THR A 84 12.83 -3.72 7.83
C THR A 84 11.59 -4.48 8.25
N TYR A 85 10.44 -4.26 7.57
CA TYR A 85 9.21 -5.00 7.84
C TYR A 85 9.40 -6.51 7.68
N ILE A 86 10.04 -6.96 6.59
CA ILE A 86 10.33 -8.39 6.37
C ILE A 86 11.18 -8.97 7.49
N LEU A 87 12.27 -8.29 7.85
CA LEU A 87 13.18 -8.74 8.90
C LEU A 87 12.50 -8.77 10.28
N LEU A 88 11.66 -7.78 10.59
CA LEU A 88 10.90 -7.73 11.84
C LEU A 88 9.85 -8.83 11.95
N MET A 89 9.28 -9.26 10.83
CA MET A 89 8.37 -10.41 10.82
C MET A 89 9.10 -11.75 10.98
N GLY A 90 10.44 -11.76 10.93
CA GLY A 90 11.26 -12.97 10.93
C GLY A 90 11.28 -13.69 9.59
N GLY A 91 11.00 -12.96 8.50
CA GLY A 91 10.89 -13.51 7.15
C GLY A 91 12.23 -13.76 6.46
N GLU A 92 12.21 -14.64 5.46
CA GLU A 92 13.34 -14.86 4.55
C GLU A 92 13.28 -13.91 3.33
N ILE A 93 14.39 -13.26 3.03
CA ILE A 93 14.58 -12.45 1.82
C ILE A 93 14.98 -13.39 0.68
N ASN A 94 13.99 -13.79 -0.10
CA ASN A 94 14.14 -14.62 -1.29
C ASN A 94 13.68 -13.87 -2.55
N GLY A 95 13.73 -14.53 -3.71
CA GLY A 95 13.39 -13.92 -5.01
C GLY A 95 12.03 -13.20 -5.03
N PRO A 96 10.92 -13.86 -4.63
CA PRO A 96 9.62 -13.22 -4.54
C PRO A 96 9.58 -11.99 -3.61
N VAL A 97 10.23 -12.07 -2.45
CA VAL A 97 10.30 -10.96 -1.49
C VAL A 97 11.10 -9.79 -2.06
N LEU A 98 12.25 -10.04 -2.72
CA LEU A 98 13.02 -9.02 -3.42
C LEU A 98 12.19 -8.33 -4.50
N GLY A 99 11.45 -9.11 -5.31
CA GLY A 99 10.52 -8.58 -6.31
C GLY A 99 9.44 -7.69 -5.69
N GLY A 100 8.89 -8.10 -4.54
CA GLY A 100 7.95 -7.30 -3.77
C GLY A 100 8.56 -5.99 -3.27
N ILE A 101 9.77 -6.02 -2.70
CA ILE A 101 10.48 -4.83 -2.21
C ILE A 101 10.72 -3.84 -3.36
N PHE A 102 11.28 -4.31 -4.49
CA PHE A 102 11.50 -3.45 -5.65
C PHE A 102 10.22 -2.89 -6.25
N THR A 103 9.12 -3.65 -6.19
CA THR A 103 7.80 -3.16 -6.60
C THR A 103 7.31 -2.02 -5.70
N VAL A 104 7.45 -2.17 -4.38
CA VAL A 104 7.08 -1.11 -3.41
C VAL A 104 7.86 0.17 -3.71
N ILE A 105 9.16 0.05 -4.01
CA ILE A 105 10.04 1.18 -4.30
C ILE A 105 9.69 1.82 -5.64
N GLY A 106 9.51 1.04 -6.70
CA GLY A 106 9.14 1.54 -8.03
C GLY A 106 7.84 2.34 -8.00
N PHE A 107 6.81 1.83 -7.33
CA PHE A 107 5.56 2.57 -7.11
C PHE A 107 5.68 3.67 -6.03
N GLY A 108 6.80 3.76 -5.33
CA GLY A 108 7.13 4.91 -4.48
C GLY A 108 7.30 6.22 -5.25
N ALA A 109 7.46 6.17 -6.56
CA ALA A 109 7.39 7.34 -7.43
C ALA A 109 5.96 7.74 -7.82
N PHE A 110 4.96 6.86 -7.60
CA PHE A 110 3.59 7.01 -8.08
C PHE A 110 2.57 6.71 -6.98
N GLY A 111 2.26 7.72 -6.17
CA GLY A 111 1.13 7.67 -5.22
C GLY A 111 1.34 6.86 -3.93
N LYS A 112 2.54 6.35 -3.64
CA LYS A 112 2.85 5.65 -2.38
C LYS A 112 3.87 6.42 -1.54
N ASN A 113 3.59 6.57 -0.25
CA ASN A 113 4.52 7.10 0.72
C ASN A 113 4.38 6.36 2.06
N ILE A 114 5.30 6.58 3.01
CA ILE A 114 5.29 5.84 4.29
C ILE A 114 3.94 5.93 5.01
N LYS A 115 3.29 7.10 5.00
CA LYS A 115 2.06 7.31 5.77
C LYS A 115 0.89 6.49 5.24
N ASN A 116 0.79 6.32 3.92
CA ASN A 116 -0.31 5.57 3.32
C ASN A 116 0.01 4.07 3.18
N VAL A 117 1.28 3.69 3.20
CA VAL A 117 1.72 2.28 3.20
C VAL A 117 1.58 1.62 4.58
N LEU A 118 1.95 2.32 5.67
CA LEU A 118 1.92 1.76 7.03
C LEU A 118 0.56 1.16 7.44
N PRO A 119 -0.60 1.84 7.21
CA PRO A 119 -1.90 1.27 7.51
C PRO A 119 -2.16 -0.07 6.81
N ILE A 120 -1.72 -0.22 5.56
CA ILE A 120 -1.87 -1.48 4.82
C ILE A 120 -1.08 -2.60 5.49
N LEU A 121 0.19 -2.34 5.81
CA LEU A 121 1.07 -3.32 6.48
C LEU A 121 0.51 -3.72 7.85
N ILE A 122 -0.04 -2.76 8.60
CA ILE A 122 -0.72 -3.02 9.87
C ILE A 122 -1.92 -3.95 9.65
N GLY A 123 -2.77 -3.65 8.66
CA GLY A 123 -3.93 -4.47 8.32
C GLY A 123 -3.56 -5.92 7.99
N VAL A 124 -2.55 -6.11 7.14
CA VAL A 124 -2.04 -7.45 6.78
C VAL A 124 -1.50 -8.17 8.02
N THR A 125 -0.70 -7.49 8.84
CA THR A 125 -0.10 -8.10 10.06
C THR A 125 -1.17 -8.51 11.08
N LEU A 126 -2.18 -7.67 11.30
CA LEU A 126 -3.29 -7.98 12.20
C LEU A 126 -4.08 -9.19 11.68
N MET A 127 -4.42 -9.19 10.39
CA MET A 127 -5.17 -10.29 9.80
C MET A 127 -4.37 -11.59 9.77
N GLY A 128 -3.07 -11.54 9.53
CA GLY A 128 -2.18 -12.70 9.58
C GLY A 128 -2.18 -13.36 10.96
N ARG A 129 -2.13 -12.56 12.03
CA ARG A 129 -2.25 -13.04 13.41
C ARG A 129 -3.64 -13.62 13.71
N LEU A 130 -4.72 -12.97 13.26
CA LEU A 130 -6.09 -13.43 13.50
C LEU A 130 -6.41 -14.76 12.79
N ASN A 131 -5.88 -14.95 11.59
CA ASN A 131 -6.06 -16.18 10.81
C ASN A 131 -5.06 -17.28 11.18
N TYR A 132 -4.29 -17.13 12.28
CA TYR A 132 -3.22 -18.05 12.69
C TYR A 132 -2.24 -18.39 11.56
N GLN A 133 -1.99 -17.42 10.67
CA GLN A 133 -1.05 -17.61 9.58
C GLN A 133 0.37 -17.49 10.09
N ASP A 134 1.26 -18.27 9.49
CA ASP A 134 2.68 -18.07 9.68
C ASP A 134 3.09 -16.74 9.04
N ASN A 135 3.25 -15.72 9.88
CA ASN A 135 3.66 -14.37 9.45
C ASN A 135 5.07 -14.36 8.85
N GLN A 136 5.86 -15.41 9.02
CA GLN A 136 7.18 -15.59 8.39
C GLN A 136 7.07 -16.20 6.99
N SER A 137 5.92 -16.76 6.63
CA SER A 137 5.73 -17.41 5.35
C SER A 137 5.87 -16.41 4.20
N THR A 138 6.57 -16.84 3.15
CA THR A 138 6.81 -15.99 1.97
C THR A 138 5.51 -15.49 1.36
N ILE A 139 4.43 -16.28 1.38
CA ILE A 139 3.11 -15.90 0.85
C ILE A 139 2.53 -14.70 1.63
N VAL A 140 2.59 -14.71 2.96
CA VAL A 140 2.09 -13.59 3.78
C VAL A 140 2.96 -12.35 3.57
N LEU A 141 4.29 -12.53 3.51
CA LEU A 141 5.24 -11.43 3.30
C LEU A 141 5.06 -10.74 1.95
N ILE A 142 4.96 -11.50 0.85
CA ILE A 142 4.68 -10.92 -0.47
C ILE A 142 3.29 -10.29 -0.51
N SER A 143 2.31 -10.85 0.22
CA SER A 143 0.99 -10.24 0.35
C SER A 143 1.05 -8.88 1.02
N ALA A 144 1.88 -8.73 2.06
CA ALA A 144 2.10 -7.44 2.70
C ALA A 144 2.72 -6.43 1.72
N LEU A 145 3.76 -6.83 0.98
CA LEU A 145 4.47 -5.96 0.04
C LEU A 145 3.60 -5.55 -1.16
N PHE A 146 2.97 -6.51 -1.84
CA PHE A 146 2.11 -6.22 -3.00
C PHE A 146 0.79 -5.57 -2.58
N GLY A 147 0.26 -5.91 -1.41
CA GLY A 147 -0.96 -5.30 -0.85
C GLY A 147 -0.84 -3.79 -0.69
N THR A 148 0.37 -3.25 -0.53
CA THR A 148 0.63 -1.80 -0.53
C THR A 148 0.15 -1.09 -1.79
N THR A 149 -0.20 -1.81 -2.87
CA THR A 149 -0.92 -1.23 -4.02
C THR A 149 -2.22 -0.53 -3.63
N LEU A 150 -2.80 -0.90 -2.49
CA LEU A 150 -4.01 -0.29 -1.91
C LEU A 150 -3.71 0.95 -1.05
N ALA A 151 -2.45 1.36 -0.89
CA ALA A 151 -2.06 2.52 -0.09
C ALA A 151 -2.84 3.81 -0.44
N PRO A 152 -3.21 4.11 -1.70
CA PRO A 152 -4.05 5.27 -2.00
C PRO A 152 -5.41 5.29 -1.27
N LEU A 153 -5.99 4.14 -0.91
CA LEU A 153 -7.21 4.08 -0.09
C LEU A 153 -6.95 4.64 1.31
N ALA A 154 -5.81 4.29 1.92
CA ALA A 154 -5.41 4.83 3.20
C ALA A 154 -5.18 6.35 3.13
N GLY A 155 -4.60 6.82 2.02
CA GLY A 155 -4.33 8.24 1.83
C GLY A 155 -5.58 9.10 1.58
N ARG A 156 -6.59 8.60 0.84
CA ARG A 156 -7.85 9.34 0.59
C ARG A 156 -8.85 9.20 1.73
N TYR A 157 -9.07 7.98 2.20
CA TYR A 157 -10.15 7.66 3.15
C TYR A 157 -9.66 7.52 4.60
N GLY A 158 -8.36 7.60 4.84
CA GLY A 158 -7.73 7.57 6.15
C GLY A 158 -7.21 6.19 6.59
N ASN A 159 -6.46 6.18 7.69
CA ASN A 159 -5.72 5.00 8.15
C ASN A 159 -6.61 3.77 8.39
N ILE A 160 -7.83 3.95 8.91
CA ILE A 160 -8.76 2.84 9.16
C ILE A 160 -9.12 2.13 7.86
N ALA A 161 -9.40 2.88 6.78
CA ALA A 161 -9.67 2.30 5.47
C ALA A 161 -8.47 1.51 4.94
N GLY A 162 -7.25 2.02 5.19
CA GLY A 162 -6.02 1.31 4.86
C GLY A 162 -5.85 -0.02 5.61
N ILE A 163 -6.10 -0.02 6.92
CA ILE A 163 -6.04 -1.23 7.75
C ILE A 163 -7.05 -2.28 7.25
N ILE A 164 -8.29 -1.86 6.97
CA ILE A 164 -9.33 -2.75 6.41
C ILE A 164 -8.88 -3.28 5.04
N ALA A 165 -8.35 -2.42 4.16
CA ALA A 165 -7.88 -2.83 2.85
C ALA A 165 -6.75 -3.86 2.92
N GLY A 166 -5.77 -3.67 3.81
CA GLY A 166 -4.71 -4.65 4.04
C GLY A 166 -5.22 -5.99 4.59
N ALA A 167 -6.14 -5.95 5.56
CA ALA A 167 -6.73 -7.15 6.13
C ALA A 167 -7.55 -7.95 5.09
N MET A 168 -8.38 -7.26 4.30
CA MET A 168 -9.14 -7.87 3.21
C MET A 168 -8.21 -8.44 2.13
N HIS A 169 -7.14 -7.72 1.79
CA HIS A 169 -6.18 -8.17 0.77
C HIS A 169 -5.54 -9.50 1.16
N LEU A 170 -5.01 -9.60 2.38
CA LEU A 170 -4.44 -10.88 2.85
C LEU A 170 -5.49 -12.00 2.80
N THR A 171 -6.71 -11.72 3.29
CA THR A 171 -7.80 -12.70 3.29
C THR A 171 -8.10 -13.22 1.88
N LEU A 172 -8.17 -12.33 0.89
CA LEU A 172 -8.41 -12.71 -0.49
C LEU A 172 -7.22 -13.50 -1.08
N VAL A 173 -5.98 -13.05 -0.88
CA VAL A 173 -4.81 -13.75 -1.41
C VAL A 173 -4.76 -15.20 -0.93
N MET A 174 -5.05 -15.43 0.35
CA MET A 174 -5.02 -16.78 0.95
C MET A 174 -6.16 -17.69 0.45
N ASN A 175 -7.31 -17.14 0.06
CA ASN A 175 -8.49 -17.94 -0.31
C ASN A 175 -8.70 -18.07 -1.82
N ILE A 176 -8.36 -17.05 -2.60
CA ILE A 176 -8.58 -17.04 -4.05
C ILE A 176 -7.57 -17.93 -4.78
N GLY A 177 -6.36 -18.09 -4.21
CA GLY A 177 -5.33 -19.02 -4.73
C GLY A 177 -5.88 -20.42 -5.01
N TYR A 178 -6.71 -20.90 -4.09
CA TYR A 178 -7.42 -22.17 -4.20
C TYR A 178 -8.46 -22.17 -5.33
N LEU A 179 -9.25 -21.10 -5.46
CA LEU A 179 -10.34 -21.00 -6.43
C LEU A 179 -9.86 -21.08 -7.88
N HIS A 180 -8.75 -20.41 -8.20
CA HIS A 180 -8.13 -20.52 -9.52
C HIS A 180 -7.14 -21.68 -9.63
N GLY A 181 -6.97 -22.50 -8.58
CA GLY A 181 -6.10 -23.67 -8.59
C GLY A 181 -4.65 -23.37 -8.95
N GLY A 182 -4.12 -22.22 -8.51
CA GLY A 182 -2.74 -21.82 -8.82
C GLY A 182 -2.46 -21.34 -10.25
N VAL A 183 -3.43 -21.34 -11.18
CA VAL A 183 -3.18 -20.89 -12.57
C VAL A 183 -3.01 -19.37 -12.72
N ASN A 184 -3.48 -18.59 -11.75
CA ASN A 184 -3.23 -17.15 -11.70
C ASN A 184 -1.94 -16.88 -10.92
N LEU A 185 -0.84 -16.74 -11.67
CA LEU A 185 0.48 -16.40 -11.12
C LEU A 185 0.51 -14.97 -10.53
N TYR A 186 -0.45 -14.12 -10.89
CA TYR A 186 -0.59 -12.75 -10.40
C TYR A 186 -1.71 -12.62 -9.34
N ASN A 187 -1.83 -13.60 -8.45
CA ASN A 187 -2.86 -13.65 -7.41
C ASN A 187 -2.87 -12.40 -6.51
N ASN A 188 -1.70 -11.86 -6.17
CA ASN A 188 -1.58 -10.68 -5.32
C ASN A 188 -2.23 -9.43 -5.91
N GLY A 189 -1.94 -9.13 -7.18
CA GLY A 189 -2.54 -7.99 -7.85
C GLY A 189 -4.00 -8.21 -8.21
N PHE A 190 -4.39 -9.43 -8.57
CA PHE A 190 -5.80 -9.80 -8.78
C PHE A 190 -6.63 -9.56 -7.50
N SER A 191 -6.15 -10.06 -6.37
CA SER A 191 -6.78 -9.85 -5.07
C SER A 191 -6.83 -8.36 -4.70
N GLY A 192 -5.76 -7.60 -4.98
CA GLY A 192 -5.74 -6.14 -4.81
C GLY A 192 -6.81 -5.43 -5.63
N GLY A 193 -6.98 -5.81 -6.90
CA GLY A 193 -8.03 -5.30 -7.76
C GLY A 193 -9.43 -5.56 -7.18
N LEU A 194 -9.70 -6.78 -6.72
CA LEU A 194 -10.98 -7.12 -6.09
C LEU A 194 -11.24 -6.33 -4.81
N VAL A 195 -10.25 -6.18 -3.93
CA VAL A 195 -10.39 -5.35 -2.73
C VAL A 195 -10.72 -3.90 -3.12
N ALA A 196 -10.02 -3.34 -4.10
CA ALA A 196 -10.28 -1.98 -4.57
C ALA A 196 -11.69 -1.83 -5.16
N SER A 197 -12.13 -2.78 -6.00
CA SER A 197 -13.47 -2.78 -6.60
C SER A 197 -14.60 -2.85 -5.56
N ILE A 198 -14.37 -3.50 -4.42
CA ILE A 198 -15.34 -3.57 -3.33
C ILE A 198 -15.28 -2.32 -2.45
N LEU A 199 -14.08 -1.95 -2.00
CA LEU A 199 -13.93 -0.90 -0.98
C LEU A 199 -14.12 0.51 -1.55
N VAL A 200 -13.66 0.79 -2.77
CA VAL A 200 -13.73 2.15 -3.33
C VAL A 200 -15.17 2.67 -3.41
N PRO A 201 -16.15 1.95 -3.99
CA PRO A 201 -17.54 2.42 -4.04
C PRO A 201 -18.14 2.66 -2.64
N ILE A 202 -17.86 1.76 -1.69
CA ILE A 202 -18.38 1.84 -0.32
C ILE A 202 -17.80 3.06 0.41
N LEU A 203 -16.47 3.20 0.37
CA LEU A 203 -15.77 4.30 1.04
C LEU A 203 -16.12 5.64 0.41
N GLU A 204 -16.30 5.71 -0.91
CA GLU A 204 -16.73 6.93 -1.59
C GLU A 204 -18.15 7.32 -1.19
N ALA A 205 -19.09 6.38 -1.10
CA ALA A 205 -20.43 6.65 -0.62
C ALA A 205 -20.44 7.22 0.81
N PHE A 206 -19.66 6.63 1.73
CA PHE A 206 -19.52 7.18 3.08
C PHE A 206 -18.84 8.54 3.11
N HIS A 207 -17.83 8.75 2.27
CA HIS A 207 -17.12 10.02 2.18
C HIS A 207 -18.03 11.15 1.71
N LEU A 208 -18.78 10.92 0.62
CA LEU A 208 -19.77 11.86 0.08
C LEU A 208 -20.86 12.15 1.11
N HIS A 209 -21.40 11.12 1.76
CA HIS A 209 -22.45 11.32 2.76
C HIS A 209 -21.95 12.17 3.95
N ARG A 210 -20.73 11.93 4.44
CA ARG A 210 -20.12 12.76 5.49
C ARG A 210 -19.86 14.19 5.04
N ALA A 211 -19.44 14.40 3.79
CA ALA A 211 -19.22 15.73 3.24
C ALA A 211 -20.54 16.52 3.18
N ASN A 212 -21.61 15.90 2.69
CA ASN A 212 -22.95 16.51 2.63
C ASN A 212 -23.48 16.84 4.04
N GLN A 213 -23.33 15.92 5.00
CA GLN A 213 -23.73 16.17 6.39
C GLN A 213 -22.95 17.32 7.05
N ARG A 214 -21.67 17.52 6.68
CA ARG A 214 -20.89 18.67 7.17
C ARG A 214 -21.36 19.98 6.55
N ALA A 215 -21.70 19.98 5.26
CA ALA A 215 -22.26 21.15 4.59
C ALA A 215 -23.59 21.58 5.23
N LEU A 216 -24.47 20.62 5.54
CA LEU A 216 -25.75 20.88 6.22
C LEU A 216 -25.60 21.36 7.68
N ARG A 217 -24.44 21.14 8.31
CA ARG A 217 -24.15 21.56 9.69
C ARG A 217 -23.28 22.82 9.77
N GLY A 218 -22.91 23.41 8.63
CA GLY A 218 -22.24 24.70 8.59
C GLY A 218 -23.16 25.80 9.15
N PRO A 219 -22.60 26.89 9.70
CA PRO A 219 -23.43 28.05 10.04
C PRO A 219 -24.18 28.50 8.78
N VAL A 220 -25.50 28.58 8.88
CA VAL A 220 -26.34 29.20 7.85
C VAL A 220 -25.96 30.68 7.83
N ASP A 221 -25.63 31.23 6.66
CA ASP A 221 -25.44 32.68 6.55
C ASP A 221 -26.81 33.32 6.81
N PRO A 222 -26.97 34.18 7.83
CA PRO A 222 -28.25 34.83 8.08
C PRO A 222 -28.75 35.66 6.88
N ALA A 223 -27.89 35.99 5.91
CA ALA A 223 -28.33 36.58 4.64
C ALA A 223 -29.17 35.62 3.78
N ASP A 224 -28.88 34.31 3.81
CA ASP A 224 -29.61 33.29 3.07
C ASP A 224 -31.01 33.03 3.68
N GLU A 225 -31.21 33.31 4.98
CA GLU A 225 -32.51 33.19 5.65
C GLU A 225 -33.45 34.36 5.32
N VAL A 226 -32.91 35.56 5.12
CA VAL A 226 -33.70 36.78 4.84
C VAL A 226 -34.32 36.77 3.43
N GLU A 227 -33.67 36.14 2.45
CA GLU A 227 -34.25 36.00 1.10
C GLU A 227 -35.45 35.04 1.07
N VAL A 228 -35.49 34.04 1.95
CA VAL A 228 -36.61 33.07 2.03
C VAL A 228 -37.85 33.71 2.67
N ASP A 229 -37.67 34.57 3.67
CA ASP A 229 -38.78 35.27 4.34
C ASP A 229 -39.40 36.40 3.51
N GLN A 230 -38.69 36.93 2.49
CA GLN A 230 -39.24 37.93 1.57
C GLN A 230 -39.97 37.32 0.35
N ALA A 231 -39.91 36.00 0.18
CA ALA A 231 -40.49 35.28 -0.95
C ALA A 231 -41.83 34.58 -0.63
N ASN A 232 -42.37 34.75 0.58
CA ASN A 232 -43.69 34.24 1.01
C ASN A 232 -44.73 35.36 1.16
#